data_AF-A0A8S4P785-F1
#
_entry.id   AF-A0A8S4P785-F1
#
_cell.length_a   1.000
_cell.length_b   1.000
_cell.length_c   1.000
_cell.angle_alpha   90.00
_cell.angle_beta   90.00
_cell.angle_gamma   90.00
#
_symmetry.space_group_name_H-M   'P 1'
#
loop_
_entity.id
_entity.type
_entity.pdbx_description
1 polymer ?
#
loop_
_entity_poly.entity_id
_entity_poly.type
_entity_poly.pdbx_seq_one_letter_code
_entity_poly.pdbx_strand_id
1 'polypeptide(L)'
;MGRTIVAEEAIDVYINSLYAKNPWLIGLVVGQVTPQKDYVVQLIKSPPQGTDDDTKRKGKMTKPNSLENIDEQWIAMHAKQVLRMLPGGLDILGVFALGTSDMLKSAQAKLRQTVFAVHRAVCKSQQVLTTDSQSTDRVILHICSTTRKSTCRTIDVADNKSTLKPAEWKLQAFLDRWHVLHTKVGLNLNIPVQKNSTQNINKQLQSGIKPFCTGIWSCMGTIGNQILDTSSALDTSSPPKKTKQKSSQVSTERSSFNVGLLLKHRKSADKPGITRTECGAMMSLRGTMTCRGYVHNKATVGEALQAVKTDVLRSLAARCELLAEEVGQTEEDQDPKVLYETPRRVFSKELDHSLSYCDYVFPDETSQDILERFSELLDTNMTEEQLDLMEELLPSDDDLVKPEKRRREVSTSSSQKSLSSTSKSFNMEIGAVIGAAIATIAAGVSYMYLGAE
;
A
#
# COMPACT_ATOMS: atom_id res chain seq x y z
N MET A 1 -20.59 -27.21 -7.20
CA MET A 1 -20.59 -26.80 -5.79
C MET A 1 -20.15 -25.35 -5.73
N GLY A 2 -20.72 -24.54 -4.83
CA GLY A 2 -20.37 -23.13 -4.68
C GLY A 2 -18.97 -22.92 -4.11
N ARG A 3 -18.39 -21.74 -4.32
CA ARG A 3 -17.11 -21.34 -3.72
C ARG A 3 -17.24 -21.28 -2.20
N THR A 4 -16.21 -21.68 -1.46
CA THR A 4 -16.19 -21.58 0.01
C THR A 4 -15.49 -20.29 0.41
N ILE A 5 -16.13 -19.51 1.28
CA ILE A 5 -15.61 -18.27 1.85
C ILE A 5 -15.40 -18.51 3.34
N VAL A 6 -14.16 -18.43 3.79
CA VAL A 6 -13.75 -18.62 5.19
C VAL A 6 -13.43 -17.25 5.77
N ALA A 7 -14.27 -16.78 6.68
CA ALA A 7 -14.16 -15.49 7.33
C ALA A 7 -13.55 -15.64 8.73
N GLU A 8 -12.69 -14.70 9.09
CA GLU A 8 -12.06 -14.64 10.41
C GLU A 8 -13.11 -14.50 11.52
N GLU A 9 -12.87 -15.10 12.68
CA GLU A 9 -13.86 -15.18 13.76
C GLU A 9 -14.26 -13.80 14.31
N ALA A 10 -13.30 -12.86 14.37
CA ALA A 10 -13.54 -11.49 14.79
C ALA A 10 -14.58 -10.74 13.93
N ILE A 11 -14.84 -11.20 12.69
CA ILE A 11 -15.86 -10.61 11.82
C ILE A 11 -17.25 -10.80 12.42
N ASP A 12 -17.52 -11.89 13.14
CA ASP A 12 -18.83 -12.09 13.78
C ASP A 12 -19.07 -11.05 14.88
N VAL A 13 -18.05 -10.74 15.67
CA VAL A 13 -18.10 -9.67 16.68
C VAL A 13 -18.36 -8.32 16.02
N TYR A 14 -17.66 -8.03 14.92
CA TYR A 14 -17.89 -6.81 14.16
C TYR A 14 -19.31 -6.73 13.61
N ILE A 15 -19.82 -7.78 12.94
CA ILE A 15 -21.20 -7.84 12.42
C ILE A 15 -22.21 -7.61 13.54
N ASN A 16 -22.01 -8.24 14.70
CA ASN A 16 -22.88 -8.06 15.86
C ASN A 16 -22.90 -6.60 16.34
N SER A 17 -21.76 -5.90 16.27
CA SER A 17 -21.65 -4.48 16.63
C SER A 17 -22.39 -3.53 15.68
N LEU A 18 -22.71 -3.98 14.45
CA LEU A 18 -23.44 -3.20 13.44
C LEU A 18 -24.96 -3.24 13.67
N TYR A 19 -25.47 -4.26 14.35
CA TYR A 19 -26.89 -4.35 14.69
C TYR A 19 -27.31 -3.20 15.61
N ALA A 20 -28.57 -2.77 15.50
CA ALA A 20 -29.16 -1.62 16.21
C ALA A 20 -28.59 -0.23 15.88
N LYS A 21 -27.35 -0.11 15.37
CA LYS A 21 -26.71 1.17 15.03
C LYS A 21 -27.14 1.74 13.68
N ASN A 22 -27.52 0.87 12.74
CA ASN A 22 -27.82 1.28 11.36
C ASN A 22 -29.06 0.56 10.82
N PRO A 23 -30.04 1.26 10.20
CA PRO A 23 -31.16 0.61 9.53
C PRO A 23 -30.68 -0.20 8.32
N TRP A 24 -29.65 0.30 7.65
CA TRP A 24 -28.92 -0.35 6.58
C TRP A 24 -27.50 0.23 6.44
N LEU A 25 -26.61 -0.55 5.84
CA LEU A 25 -25.26 -0.11 5.43
C LEU A 25 -24.73 -0.96 4.27
N ILE A 26 -23.69 -0.47 3.62
CA ILE A 26 -22.89 -1.16 2.61
C ILE A 26 -21.42 -1.00 2.96
N GLY A 27 -20.60 -1.96 2.56
CA GLY A 27 -19.16 -1.88 2.74
C GLY A 27 -18.40 -2.87 1.86
N LEU A 28 -17.10 -2.94 2.09
CA LEU A 28 -16.15 -3.74 1.34
C LEU A 28 -15.80 -5.04 2.08
N VAL A 29 -15.51 -6.09 1.32
CA VAL A 29 -15.00 -7.37 1.83
C VAL A 29 -13.53 -7.44 1.47
N VAL A 30 -12.65 -7.47 2.47
CA VAL A 30 -11.19 -7.53 2.29
C VAL A 30 -10.68 -8.92 2.66
N GLY A 31 -9.70 -9.41 1.91
CA GLY A 31 -9.14 -10.73 2.15
C GLY A 31 -8.17 -11.22 1.08
N GLN A 32 -8.01 -12.54 0.99
CA GLN A 32 -7.10 -13.22 0.08
C GLN A 32 -7.86 -14.25 -0.76
N VAL A 33 -7.67 -14.18 -2.09
CA VAL A 33 -8.19 -15.16 -3.05
C VAL A 33 -7.25 -16.35 -3.12
N THR A 34 -7.76 -17.58 -3.04
CA THR A 34 -6.99 -18.80 -3.36
C THR A 34 -7.74 -19.65 -4.39
N PRO A 35 -7.11 -20.66 -5.02
CA PRO A 35 -7.81 -21.47 -6.03
C PRO A 35 -9.07 -22.18 -5.51
N GLN A 36 -9.06 -22.64 -4.26
CA GLN A 36 -10.13 -23.49 -3.71
C GLN A 36 -11.13 -22.73 -2.83
N LYS A 37 -10.68 -21.71 -2.09
CA LYS A 37 -11.50 -20.95 -1.14
C LYS A 37 -10.96 -19.54 -0.98
N ASP A 38 -11.80 -18.61 -0.55
CA ASP A 38 -11.34 -17.27 -0.21
C ASP A 38 -11.30 -17.09 1.29
N TYR A 39 -10.31 -16.33 1.75
CA TYR A 39 -10.20 -15.94 3.15
C TYR A 39 -10.64 -14.50 3.30
N VAL A 40 -11.65 -14.23 4.12
CA VAL A 40 -12.09 -12.87 4.45
C VAL A 40 -11.50 -12.48 5.79
N VAL A 41 -10.72 -11.42 5.80
CA VAL A 41 -9.99 -10.96 7.01
C VAL A 41 -10.69 -9.79 7.67
N GLN A 42 -11.42 -8.96 6.90
CA GLN A 42 -12.13 -7.80 7.43
C GLN A 42 -13.34 -7.44 6.57
N LEU A 43 -14.36 -6.91 7.24
CA LEU A 43 -15.45 -6.16 6.63
C LEU A 43 -15.27 -4.69 6.98
N ILE A 44 -15.35 -3.81 5.97
CA ILE A 44 -15.12 -2.38 6.15
C ILE A 44 -16.37 -1.61 5.71
N LYS A 45 -17.07 -0.97 6.65
CA LYS A 45 -18.22 -0.12 6.33
C LYS A 45 -17.77 1.04 5.44
N SER A 46 -18.50 1.30 4.36
CA SER A 46 -18.22 2.48 3.54
C SER A 46 -18.64 3.78 4.25
N PRO A 47 -17.88 4.87 4.08
CA PRO A 47 -18.27 6.20 4.53
C PRO A 47 -19.65 6.61 3.98
N PRO A 48 -20.44 7.39 4.75
CA PRO A 48 -21.68 7.96 4.25
C PRO A 48 -21.40 8.88 3.05
N GLN A 49 -22.29 8.87 2.06
CA GLN A 49 -22.17 9.73 0.88
C GLN A 49 -22.32 11.21 1.30
N GLY A 50 -21.29 12.02 1.03
CA GLY A 50 -21.27 13.47 1.29
C GLY A 50 -20.18 13.99 2.23
N THR A 51 -18.99 13.37 2.27
CA THR A 51 -17.84 13.86 3.06
C THR A 51 -16.82 14.68 2.27
N ASP A 52 -17.04 15.01 0.98
CA ASP A 52 -16.16 15.93 0.26
C ASP A 52 -16.20 17.34 0.88
N ASP A 53 -15.02 17.88 1.21
CA ASP A 53 -14.79 19.14 1.92
C ASP A 53 -15.47 20.36 1.25
N ASP A 54 -15.69 20.32 -0.06
CA ASP A 54 -16.39 21.38 -0.82
C ASP A 54 -17.87 21.50 -0.47
N THR A 55 -18.49 20.45 0.08
CA THR A 55 -19.92 20.46 0.44
C THR A 55 -20.18 20.97 1.85
N LYS A 56 -19.15 21.19 2.68
CA LYS A 56 -19.30 21.77 4.03
C LYS A 56 -19.90 23.18 4.02
N ARG A 57 -19.89 23.88 2.88
CA ARG A 57 -20.40 25.26 2.82
C ARG A 57 -21.91 25.40 2.61
N LYS A 58 -22.63 24.48 1.95
CA LYS A 58 -24.11 24.55 1.82
C LYS A 58 -24.75 23.21 1.43
N GLY A 59 -25.08 22.34 2.38
CA GLY A 59 -26.02 21.25 2.13
C GLY A 59 -25.98 20.10 3.14
N LYS A 60 -27.13 19.72 3.69
CA LYS A 60 -27.29 18.60 4.63
C LYS A 60 -26.69 17.30 4.07
N MET A 61 -25.93 16.60 4.92
CA MET A 61 -25.50 15.22 4.76
C MET A 61 -26.72 14.32 4.47
N THR A 62 -26.91 13.88 3.23
CA THR A 62 -28.05 13.01 2.86
C THR A 62 -27.56 11.57 2.72
N LYS A 63 -27.61 10.80 3.82
CA LYS A 63 -27.54 9.34 3.72
C LYS A 63 -28.68 8.88 2.79
N PRO A 64 -28.43 8.01 1.80
CA PRO A 64 -29.50 7.53 0.93
C PRO A 64 -30.66 6.94 1.75
N ASN A 65 -31.89 7.03 1.26
CA ASN A 65 -33.01 6.45 2.00
C ASN A 65 -33.00 4.91 2.00
N SER A 66 -32.28 4.29 1.05
CA SER A 66 -32.21 2.84 0.85
C SER A 66 -30.92 2.43 0.13
N LEU A 67 -30.57 1.14 0.24
CA LEU A 67 -29.50 0.48 -0.52
C LEU A 67 -29.65 0.61 -2.05
N GLU A 68 -30.86 0.86 -2.55
CA GLU A 68 -31.12 1.04 -3.99
C GLU A 68 -30.55 2.35 -4.57
N ASN A 69 -30.37 3.36 -3.71
CA ASN A 69 -29.98 4.70 -4.12
C ASN A 69 -28.49 4.99 -3.89
N ILE A 70 -27.69 3.95 -3.61
CA ILE A 70 -26.25 4.10 -3.40
C ILE A 70 -25.59 4.52 -4.73
N ASP A 71 -24.82 5.60 -4.75
CA ASP A 71 -23.85 5.82 -5.83
C ASP A 71 -22.75 4.72 -5.85
N GLU A 72 -22.70 3.93 -6.93
CA GLU A 72 -21.69 2.88 -7.09
C GLU A 72 -20.27 3.45 -7.22
N GLN A 73 -20.13 4.66 -7.78
CA GLN A 73 -18.82 5.29 -7.95
C GLN A 73 -18.23 5.70 -6.61
N TRP A 74 -19.05 6.19 -5.67
CA TRP A 74 -18.63 6.45 -4.30
C TRP A 74 -18.00 5.20 -3.64
N ILE A 75 -18.66 4.05 -3.74
CA ILE A 75 -18.14 2.79 -3.18
C ILE A 75 -16.88 2.34 -3.93
N ALA A 76 -16.81 2.57 -5.24
CA ALA A 76 -15.63 2.26 -6.05
C ALA A 76 -14.43 3.16 -5.71
N MET A 77 -14.65 4.44 -5.38
CA MET A 77 -13.61 5.36 -4.88
C MET A 77 -13.12 4.93 -3.51
N HIS A 78 -14.04 4.62 -2.59
CA HIS A 78 -13.68 4.06 -1.28
C HIS A 78 -12.85 2.78 -1.45
N ALA A 79 -13.24 1.86 -2.33
CA ALA A 79 -12.47 0.67 -2.64
C ALA A 79 -11.05 0.97 -3.14
N LYS A 80 -10.88 1.98 -4.00
CA LYS A 80 -9.55 2.39 -4.46
C LYS A 80 -8.68 2.90 -3.31
N GLN A 81 -9.25 3.69 -2.40
CA GLN A 81 -8.55 4.20 -1.21
C GLN A 81 -8.18 3.07 -0.25
N VAL A 82 -9.12 2.18 0.08
CA VAL A 82 -8.84 0.99 0.91
C VAL A 82 -7.75 0.14 0.29
N LEU A 83 -7.83 -0.15 -1.02
CA LEU A 83 -6.84 -0.97 -1.70
C LEU A 83 -5.42 -0.42 -1.51
N ARG A 84 -5.24 0.90 -1.58
CA ARG A 84 -3.96 1.58 -1.35
C ARG A 84 -3.41 1.29 0.04
N MET A 85 -4.29 1.21 1.05
CA MET A 85 -3.96 0.94 2.44
C MET A 85 -3.68 -0.55 2.73
N LEU A 86 -3.96 -1.46 1.80
CA LEU A 86 -3.71 -2.89 1.97
C LEU A 86 -2.26 -3.26 1.62
N PRO A 87 -1.58 -4.03 2.49
CA PRO A 87 -0.32 -4.68 2.13
C PRO A 87 -0.48 -5.79 1.07
N GLY A 88 0.65 -6.35 0.67
CA GLY A 88 0.73 -7.46 -0.28
C GLY A 88 -0.06 -8.69 0.16
N GLY A 89 -0.65 -9.39 -0.80
CA GLY A 89 -1.43 -10.62 -0.54
C GLY A 89 -2.87 -10.38 -0.08
N LEU A 90 -3.22 -9.14 0.27
CA LEU A 90 -4.60 -8.71 0.52
C LEU A 90 -5.16 -7.95 -0.69
N ASP A 91 -6.47 -8.13 -0.91
CA ASP A 91 -7.24 -7.49 -1.97
C ASP A 91 -8.72 -7.32 -1.57
N ILE A 92 -9.48 -6.61 -2.40
CA ILE A 92 -10.91 -6.41 -2.27
C ILE A 92 -11.64 -7.56 -2.98
N LEU A 93 -12.25 -8.42 -2.17
CA LEU A 93 -12.96 -9.62 -2.61
C LEU A 93 -14.37 -9.32 -3.08
N GLY A 94 -14.95 -8.20 -2.67
CA GLY A 94 -16.31 -7.82 -3.05
C GLY A 94 -16.95 -6.83 -2.08
N VAL A 95 -18.27 -6.92 -1.91
CA VAL A 95 -19.06 -6.01 -1.08
C VAL A 95 -19.94 -6.77 -0.10
N PHE A 96 -20.25 -6.13 1.03
CA PHE A 96 -21.28 -6.61 1.94
C PHE A 96 -22.36 -5.56 2.13
N ALA A 97 -23.59 -6.01 2.40
CA ALA A 97 -24.73 -5.16 2.68
C ALA A 97 -25.49 -5.69 3.88
N LEU A 98 -25.88 -4.79 4.77
CA LEU A 98 -26.74 -5.07 5.91
C LEU A 98 -28.05 -4.30 5.76
N GLY A 99 -29.17 -4.98 6.01
CA GLY A 99 -30.51 -4.43 5.86
C GLY A 99 -31.59 -5.46 6.16
N THR A 100 -32.86 -5.07 6.07
CA THR A 100 -33.97 -6.03 6.17
C THR A 100 -33.96 -6.98 4.97
N SER A 101 -34.61 -8.15 5.12
CA SER A 101 -34.73 -9.13 4.03
C SER A 101 -35.31 -8.51 2.76
N ASP A 102 -36.30 -7.63 2.87
CA ASP A 102 -36.99 -7.05 1.71
C ASP A 102 -36.12 -6.02 1.00
N MET A 103 -35.44 -5.15 1.75
CA MET A 103 -34.46 -4.20 1.20
C MET A 103 -33.29 -4.89 0.49
N LEU A 104 -32.79 -5.99 1.07
CA LEU A 104 -31.69 -6.75 0.47
C LEU A 104 -32.11 -7.47 -0.83
N LYS A 105 -33.40 -7.84 -0.95
CA LYS A 105 -33.96 -8.42 -2.17
C LYS A 105 -34.17 -7.35 -3.25
N SER A 106 -34.70 -6.19 -2.88
CA SER A 106 -34.93 -5.09 -3.84
C SER A 106 -33.61 -4.49 -4.34
N ALA A 107 -32.60 -4.35 -3.47
CA ALA A 107 -31.29 -3.80 -3.83
C ALA A 107 -30.36 -4.76 -4.61
N GLN A 108 -30.81 -5.98 -4.97
CA GLN A 108 -29.97 -6.98 -5.66
C GLN A 108 -29.26 -6.44 -6.90
N ALA A 109 -30.01 -5.80 -7.80
CA ALA A 109 -29.47 -5.27 -9.04
C ALA A 109 -28.42 -4.18 -8.78
N LYS A 110 -28.66 -3.34 -7.78
CA LYS A 110 -27.77 -2.25 -7.39
C LYS A 110 -26.47 -2.74 -6.75
N LEU A 111 -26.55 -3.74 -5.88
CA LEU A 111 -25.37 -4.39 -5.30
C LEU A 111 -24.52 -5.06 -6.38
N ARG A 112 -25.16 -5.70 -7.36
CA ARG A 112 -24.47 -6.23 -8.54
C ARG A 112 -23.72 -5.12 -9.28
N GLN A 113 -24.38 -4.02 -9.64
CA GLN A 113 -23.75 -2.87 -10.31
C GLN A 113 -22.55 -2.33 -9.50
N THR A 114 -22.70 -2.26 -8.17
CA THR A 114 -21.66 -1.79 -7.25
C THR A 114 -20.42 -2.69 -7.29
N VAL A 115 -20.57 -4.01 -7.24
CA VAL A 115 -19.44 -4.95 -7.36
C VAL A 115 -18.66 -4.75 -8.66
N PHE A 116 -19.37 -4.59 -9.78
CA PHE A 116 -18.72 -4.33 -11.07
C PHE A 116 -17.98 -2.98 -11.08
N ALA A 117 -18.56 -1.93 -10.48
CA ALA A 117 -17.90 -0.64 -10.35
C ALA A 117 -16.62 -0.74 -9.50
N VAL A 118 -16.71 -1.38 -8.33
CA VAL A 118 -15.58 -1.66 -7.43
C VAL A 118 -14.49 -2.43 -8.15
N HIS A 119 -14.83 -3.53 -8.83
CA HIS A 119 -13.84 -4.33 -9.56
C HIS A 119 -13.13 -3.50 -10.65
N ARG A 120 -13.87 -2.71 -11.44
CA ARG A 120 -13.27 -1.85 -12.46
C ARG A 120 -12.32 -0.81 -11.86
N ALA A 121 -12.69 -0.19 -10.73
CA ALA A 121 -11.85 0.79 -10.06
C ALA A 121 -10.57 0.16 -9.48
N VAL A 122 -10.69 -1.02 -8.86
CA VAL A 122 -9.55 -1.81 -8.36
C VAL A 122 -8.61 -2.17 -9.51
N CYS A 123 -9.12 -2.78 -10.60
CA CYS A 123 -8.31 -3.14 -11.77
C CYS A 123 -7.64 -1.93 -12.42
N LYS A 124 -8.33 -0.78 -12.50
CA LYS A 124 -7.75 0.47 -13.01
C LYS A 124 -6.58 0.95 -12.15
N SER A 125 -6.72 0.88 -10.83
CA SER A 125 -5.69 1.29 -9.88
C SER A 125 -4.50 0.33 -9.88
N GLN A 126 -4.72 -0.91 -10.30
CA GLN A 126 -3.72 -1.95 -10.44
C GLN A 126 -3.17 -2.07 -11.87
N GLN A 127 -3.37 -1.10 -12.77
CA GLN A 127 -2.91 -1.20 -14.18
C GLN A 127 -1.40 -1.43 -14.36
N VAL A 128 -0.60 -1.05 -13.37
CA VAL A 128 0.86 -1.27 -13.36
C VAL A 128 1.21 -2.70 -12.88
N LEU A 129 0.28 -3.39 -12.22
CA LEU A 129 0.38 -4.78 -11.83
C LEU A 129 0.01 -5.68 -13.00
N THR A 130 0.90 -6.59 -13.37
CA THR A 130 0.60 -7.68 -14.30
C THR A 130 0.02 -8.85 -13.52
N THR A 131 -1.22 -8.74 -13.05
CA THR A 131 -1.86 -9.81 -12.28
C THR A 131 -2.54 -10.82 -13.21
N ASP A 132 -2.03 -12.04 -13.25
CA ASP A 132 -2.84 -13.21 -13.60
C ASP A 132 -3.74 -13.49 -12.40
N SER A 133 -4.87 -12.77 -12.30
CA SER A 133 -5.86 -13.02 -11.25
C SER A 133 -6.38 -14.45 -11.40
N GLN A 134 -6.13 -15.28 -10.38
CA GLN A 134 -6.52 -16.69 -10.34
C GLN A 134 -8.06 -16.87 -10.34
N SER A 135 -8.82 -15.82 -9.99
CA SER A 135 -10.27 -15.81 -10.09
C SER A 135 -10.84 -14.39 -10.26
N THR A 136 -11.83 -14.28 -11.13
CA THR A 136 -12.69 -13.10 -11.30
C THR A 136 -14.00 -13.22 -10.53
N ASP A 137 -14.20 -14.27 -9.73
CA ASP A 137 -15.33 -14.31 -8.81
C ASP A 137 -15.19 -13.21 -7.75
N ARG A 138 -16.28 -12.50 -7.46
CA ARG A 138 -16.39 -11.50 -6.40
C ARG A 138 -17.56 -11.80 -5.48
N VAL A 139 -17.38 -11.52 -4.20
CA VAL A 139 -18.32 -11.85 -3.13
C VAL A 139 -19.39 -10.76 -2.97
N ILE A 140 -20.63 -11.18 -2.78
CA ILE A 140 -21.73 -10.35 -2.28
C ILE A 140 -22.25 -11.00 -1.00
N LEU A 141 -21.93 -10.38 0.13
CA LEU A 141 -22.37 -10.82 1.45
C LEU A 141 -23.61 -10.03 1.88
N HIS A 142 -24.67 -10.75 2.22
CA HIS A 142 -25.94 -10.21 2.66
C HIS A 142 -26.16 -10.52 4.13
N ILE A 143 -26.36 -9.50 4.95
CA ILE A 143 -26.54 -9.64 6.39
C ILE A 143 -27.93 -9.12 6.75
N CYS A 144 -28.85 -10.00 7.10
CA CYS A 144 -30.21 -9.59 7.46
C CYS A 144 -30.23 -8.98 8.86
N SER A 145 -30.66 -7.72 9.00
CA SER A 145 -30.74 -7.04 10.30
C SER A 145 -31.80 -7.65 11.23
N THR A 146 -32.87 -8.22 10.67
CA THR A 146 -33.98 -8.82 11.45
C THR A 146 -33.68 -10.23 11.91
N THR A 147 -33.17 -11.09 11.02
CA THR A 147 -32.94 -12.51 11.34
C THR A 147 -31.51 -12.80 11.79
N ARG A 148 -30.60 -11.82 11.66
CA ARG A 148 -29.15 -11.95 11.88
C ARG A 148 -28.48 -13.05 11.06
N LYS A 149 -29.14 -13.50 9.98
CA LYS A 149 -28.59 -14.51 9.06
C LYS A 149 -27.74 -13.85 7.99
N SER A 150 -26.55 -14.41 7.77
CA SER A 150 -25.65 -14.06 6.67
C SER A 150 -25.85 -15.01 5.50
N THR A 151 -25.98 -14.47 4.29
CA THR A 151 -26.06 -15.23 3.04
C THR A 151 -24.99 -14.75 2.07
N CYS A 152 -24.21 -15.66 1.52
CA CYS A 152 -23.07 -15.34 0.67
C CYS A 152 -23.31 -15.83 -0.76
N ARG A 153 -23.00 -14.99 -1.74
CA ARG A 153 -23.07 -15.31 -3.16
C ARG A 153 -21.82 -14.82 -3.86
N THR A 154 -21.45 -15.47 -4.95
CA THR A 154 -20.37 -15.02 -5.84
C THR A 154 -20.90 -14.67 -7.21
N ILE A 155 -20.22 -13.76 -7.88
CA ILE A 155 -20.46 -13.40 -9.27
C ILE A 155 -19.13 -13.29 -10.00
N ASP A 156 -19.08 -13.86 -11.20
CA ASP A 156 -17.93 -13.69 -12.08
C ASP A 156 -18.03 -12.31 -12.74
N VAL A 157 -17.13 -11.39 -12.40
CA VAL A 157 -17.13 -10.02 -12.93
C VAL A 157 -16.43 -9.90 -14.29
N ALA A 158 -15.79 -10.97 -14.79
CA ALA A 158 -15.29 -11.02 -16.16
C ALA A 158 -16.45 -11.21 -17.16
N ASP A 159 -17.54 -11.87 -16.74
CA ASP A 159 -18.73 -12.07 -17.55
C ASP A 159 -19.88 -11.14 -17.09
N ASN A 160 -20.16 -10.12 -17.90
CA ASN A 160 -21.27 -9.19 -17.66
C ASN A 160 -22.66 -9.86 -17.62
N LYS A 161 -22.80 -11.10 -18.12
CA LYS A 161 -24.04 -11.89 -18.07
C LYS A 161 -24.05 -12.91 -16.93
N SER A 162 -22.99 -12.96 -16.12
CA SER A 162 -22.86 -13.88 -15.00
C SER A 162 -24.01 -13.71 -14.01
N THR A 163 -24.49 -14.86 -13.54
CA THR A 163 -25.54 -14.98 -12.54
C THR A 163 -24.94 -15.23 -11.16
N LEU A 164 -25.67 -14.83 -10.11
CA LEU A 164 -25.23 -15.03 -8.74
C LEU A 164 -25.25 -16.51 -8.38
N LYS A 165 -24.11 -17.04 -7.96
CA LYS A 165 -23.94 -18.42 -7.51
C LYS A 165 -23.94 -18.43 -5.98
N PRO A 166 -24.68 -19.33 -5.31
CA PRO A 166 -24.57 -19.51 -3.86
C PRO A 166 -23.13 -19.88 -3.48
N ALA A 167 -22.65 -19.31 -2.37
CA ALA A 167 -21.34 -19.59 -1.80
C ALA A 167 -21.49 -19.92 -0.31
N GLU A 168 -20.63 -20.80 0.19
CA GLU A 168 -20.65 -21.23 1.57
C GLU A 168 -19.88 -20.24 2.44
N TRP A 169 -20.51 -19.70 3.49
CA TRP A 169 -19.87 -18.78 4.44
C TRP A 169 -19.53 -19.54 5.73
N LYS A 170 -18.24 -19.60 6.09
CA LYS A 170 -17.75 -20.26 7.30
C LYS A 170 -16.97 -19.28 8.15
N LEU A 171 -17.23 -19.25 9.45
CA LEU A 171 -16.40 -18.54 10.41
C LEU A 171 -15.33 -19.49 10.95
N GLN A 172 -14.07 -19.05 10.97
CA GLN A 172 -12.93 -19.82 11.47
C GLN A 172 -11.78 -18.88 11.84
N ALA A 173 -11.15 -19.11 13.00
CA ALA A 173 -9.90 -18.45 13.35
C ALA A 173 -8.72 -18.97 12.50
N PHE A 174 -8.02 -18.07 11.81
CA PHE A 174 -6.86 -18.44 11.00
C PHE A 174 -5.74 -17.40 10.91
N LEU A 175 -5.99 -16.12 11.23
CA LEU A 175 -4.99 -15.05 11.11
C LEU A 175 -3.76 -15.27 11.99
N ASP A 176 -3.93 -15.97 13.10
CA ASP A 176 -2.88 -16.43 14.02
C ASP A 176 -1.78 -17.25 13.35
N ARG A 177 -2.09 -17.86 12.21
CA ARG A 177 -1.19 -18.75 11.45
C ARG A 177 -0.69 -18.14 10.15
N TRP A 178 -1.12 -16.93 9.81
CA TRP A 178 -0.72 -16.28 8.57
C TRP A 178 0.73 -15.84 8.64
N HIS A 179 1.48 -16.10 7.58
CA HIS A 179 2.87 -15.69 7.49
C HIS A 179 3.00 -14.23 7.09
N VAL A 180 4.00 -13.57 7.65
CA VAL A 180 4.35 -12.18 7.33
C VAL A 180 5.61 -12.16 6.48
N LEU A 181 5.61 -11.33 5.45
CA LEU A 181 6.70 -11.18 4.51
C LEU A 181 7.19 -9.74 4.54
N HIS A 182 8.50 -9.53 4.67
CA HIS A 182 9.11 -8.22 4.70
C HIS A 182 10.10 -8.07 3.54
N THR A 183 10.09 -6.91 2.89
CA THR A 183 11.12 -6.55 1.91
C THR A 183 11.43 -5.06 1.98
N LYS A 184 12.64 -4.69 1.54
CA LYS A 184 13.05 -3.31 1.33
C LYS A 184 13.58 -3.17 -0.08
N VAL A 185 13.10 -2.17 -0.80
CA VAL A 185 13.41 -1.94 -2.22
C VAL A 185 14.00 -0.56 -2.41
N GLY A 186 15.25 -0.51 -2.88
CA GLY A 186 15.90 0.73 -3.28
C GLY A 186 15.44 1.17 -4.66
N LEU A 187 15.15 2.46 -4.80
CA LEU A 187 14.73 3.11 -6.04
C LEU A 187 15.76 4.14 -6.48
N ASN A 188 16.10 4.09 -7.77
CA ASN A 188 16.89 5.11 -8.45
C ASN A 188 16.50 5.09 -9.92
N LEU A 189 15.37 5.73 -10.22
CA LEU A 189 14.76 5.77 -11.54
C LEU A 189 15.00 7.12 -12.20
N ASN A 190 15.16 7.05 -13.52
CA ASN A 190 15.43 8.17 -14.39
C ASN A 190 14.37 8.13 -15.48
N ILE A 191 13.39 9.03 -15.39
CA ILE A 191 12.21 9.07 -16.25
C ILE A 191 12.39 10.21 -17.26
N PRO A 192 12.62 9.90 -18.54
CA PRO A 192 12.72 10.93 -19.58
C PRO A 192 11.35 11.56 -19.84
N VAL A 193 11.29 12.90 -19.88
CA VAL A 193 10.09 13.66 -20.22
C VAL A 193 10.21 14.14 -21.66
N GLN A 194 9.33 13.68 -22.54
CA GLN A 194 9.34 14.03 -23.97
C GLN A 194 9.01 15.50 -24.17
N LYS A 195 9.73 16.16 -25.09
CA LYS A 195 9.62 17.63 -25.32
C LYS A 195 8.21 18.09 -25.72
N ASN A 196 7.46 17.25 -26.44
CA ASN A 196 6.10 17.54 -26.94
C ASN A 196 5.04 16.68 -26.25
N SER A 197 5.28 16.24 -25.01
CA SER A 197 4.32 15.43 -24.26
C SER A 197 3.07 16.25 -23.93
N THR A 198 1.89 15.74 -24.30
CA THR A 198 0.59 16.28 -23.87
C THR A 198 0.02 15.53 -22.65
N GLN A 199 0.79 14.58 -22.10
CA GLN A 199 0.37 13.79 -20.96
C GLN A 199 0.49 14.60 -19.67
N ASN A 200 -0.49 14.49 -18.76
CA ASN A 200 -0.37 15.03 -17.42
C ASN A 200 0.72 14.29 -16.60
N ILE A 201 1.17 14.91 -15.51
CA ILE A 201 2.25 14.39 -14.67
C ILE A 201 1.98 12.97 -14.17
N ASN A 202 0.74 12.64 -13.78
CA ASN A 202 0.37 11.29 -13.38
C ASN A 202 0.67 10.27 -14.49
N LYS A 203 0.16 10.48 -15.72
CA LYS A 203 0.41 9.56 -16.85
C LYS A 203 1.89 9.43 -17.18
N GLN A 204 2.66 10.52 -17.06
CA GLN A 204 4.10 10.50 -17.28
C GLN A 204 4.83 9.67 -16.21
N LEU A 205 4.51 9.86 -14.93
CA LEU A 205 5.06 9.07 -13.83
C LEU A 205 4.70 7.58 -13.97
N GLN A 206 3.42 7.25 -14.19
CA GLN A 206 2.97 5.87 -14.36
C GLN A 206 3.66 5.17 -15.55
N SER A 207 3.83 5.89 -16.67
CA SER A 207 4.57 5.37 -17.83
C SER A 207 6.06 5.22 -17.53
N GLY A 208 6.64 6.14 -16.75
CA GLY A 208 8.04 6.15 -16.37
C GLY A 208 8.45 5.04 -15.39
N ILE A 209 7.57 4.69 -14.45
CA ILE A 209 7.83 3.59 -13.49
C ILE A 209 7.54 2.21 -14.07
N LYS A 210 6.75 2.11 -15.15
CA LYS A 210 6.33 0.84 -15.76
C LYS A 210 7.50 -0.12 -16.05
N PRO A 211 8.65 0.29 -16.62
CA PRO A 211 9.78 -0.61 -16.85
C PRO A 211 10.35 -1.21 -15.57
N PHE A 212 10.40 -0.42 -14.48
CA PHE A 212 10.83 -0.89 -13.18
C PHE A 212 9.83 -1.91 -12.61
N CYS A 213 8.53 -1.60 -12.68
CA CYS A 213 7.47 -2.49 -12.22
C CYS A 213 7.49 -3.84 -12.96
N THR A 214 7.66 -3.83 -14.29
CA THR A 214 7.86 -5.07 -15.08
C THR A 214 9.12 -5.83 -14.63
N GLY A 215 10.19 -5.11 -14.32
CA GLY A 215 11.42 -5.69 -13.77
C GLY A 215 11.19 -6.39 -12.44
N ILE A 216 10.50 -5.74 -11.50
CA ILE A 216 10.13 -6.32 -10.20
C ILE A 216 9.19 -7.52 -10.38
N TRP A 217 8.19 -7.43 -11.26
CA TRP A 217 7.27 -8.55 -11.48
C TRP A 217 7.99 -9.79 -12.01
N SER A 218 8.89 -9.61 -12.97
CA SER A 218 9.68 -10.69 -13.58
C SER A 218 10.93 -11.11 -12.80
N CYS A 219 11.23 -10.45 -11.67
CA CYS A 219 12.44 -10.74 -10.90
C CYS A 219 12.37 -12.12 -10.21
N MET A 220 13.55 -12.67 -9.89
CA MET A 220 13.64 -13.83 -9.00
C MET A 220 13.54 -13.37 -7.55
N GLY A 221 13.03 -14.24 -6.68
CA GLY A 221 12.90 -13.95 -5.26
C GLY A 221 13.68 -14.91 -4.38
N THR A 222 14.08 -14.45 -3.21
CA THR A 222 14.61 -15.30 -2.13
C THR A 222 13.68 -15.24 -0.92
N ILE A 223 13.56 -16.35 -0.20
CA ILE A 223 12.90 -16.43 1.10
C ILE A 223 13.98 -16.80 2.11
N GLY A 224 14.22 -15.96 3.12
CA GLY A 224 15.28 -16.21 4.12
C GLY A 224 16.66 -16.41 3.48
N ASN A 225 16.98 -15.61 2.46
CA ASN A 225 18.22 -15.67 1.66
C ASN A 225 18.41 -16.93 0.81
N GLN A 226 17.37 -17.75 0.60
CA GLN A 226 17.42 -18.92 -0.26
C GLN A 226 16.49 -18.77 -1.47
N ILE A 227 16.94 -19.23 -2.64
CA ILE A 227 16.07 -19.36 -3.82
C ILE A 227 15.38 -20.72 -3.70
N LEU A 228 14.06 -20.68 -3.53
CA LEU A 228 13.21 -21.86 -3.41
C LEU A 228 12.36 -22.03 -4.66
N ASP A 229 11.90 -23.25 -4.91
CA ASP A 229 10.95 -23.56 -5.98
C ASP A 229 9.63 -22.84 -5.71
N THR A 230 9.11 -22.10 -6.69
CA THR A 230 7.86 -21.33 -6.55
C THR A 230 6.64 -22.21 -6.28
N SER A 231 6.70 -23.49 -6.66
CA SER A 231 5.62 -24.47 -6.40
C SER A 231 5.69 -25.10 -5.01
N SER A 232 6.82 -24.95 -4.31
CA SER A 232 7.01 -25.52 -2.97
C SER A 232 6.20 -24.76 -1.92
N ALA A 233 5.76 -25.47 -0.88
CA ALA A 233 5.10 -24.87 0.27
C ALA A 233 6.06 -23.90 0.97
N LEU A 234 5.51 -22.78 1.44
CA LEU A 234 6.21 -21.81 2.27
C LEU A 234 6.32 -22.35 3.70
N ASP A 235 7.21 -23.31 3.94
CA ASP A 235 7.38 -23.90 5.28
C ASP A 235 8.85 -23.94 5.72
N THR A 236 9.06 -23.71 7.02
CA THR A 236 10.27 -23.20 7.69
C THR A 236 11.28 -24.26 8.13
N SER A 237 11.25 -25.48 7.60
CA SER A 237 12.29 -26.45 7.97
C SER A 237 13.61 -26.10 7.27
N SER A 238 14.62 -25.70 8.07
CA SER A 238 16.04 -25.69 7.71
C SER A 238 16.41 -26.89 6.80
N PRO A 239 17.45 -26.80 5.95
CA PRO A 239 17.76 -27.84 4.96
C PRO A 239 17.88 -29.22 5.63
N PRO A 240 17.50 -30.30 4.94
CA PRO A 240 17.38 -31.62 5.57
C PRO A 240 18.77 -32.12 5.98
N LYS A 241 19.12 -31.95 7.26
CA LYS A 241 20.14 -32.80 7.87
C LYS A 241 19.54 -34.20 7.95
N LYS A 242 20.15 -35.13 7.19
CA LYS A 242 19.83 -36.55 7.15
C LYS A 242 19.99 -37.17 8.55
N THR A 243 18.99 -37.06 9.39
CA THR A 243 18.86 -37.86 10.61
C THR A 243 17.43 -38.36 10.67
N LYS A 244 17.28 -39.65 10.35
CA LYS A 244 16.03 -40.41 10.53
C LYS A 244 15.64 -40.35 12.00
N GLN A 245 14.67 -39.53 12.37
CA GLN A 245 13.85 -39.78 13.56
C GLN A 245 12.47 -39.07 13.47
N LYS A 246 11.46 -39.95 13.55
CA LYS A 246 10.02 -39.84 13.85
C LYS A 246 9.35 -38.44 13.94
N SER A 247 8.28 -38.33 13.15
CA SER A 247 7.09 -37.47 13.31
C SER A 247 7.35 -36.00 13.65
N SER A 248 7.70 -35.19 12.64
CA SER A 248 7.61 -33.73 12.73
C SER A 248 6.14 -33.30 12.67
N GLN A 249 5.57 -32.95 13.82
CA GLN A 249 4.44 -32.01 13.83
C GLN A 249 4.90 -30.75 13.10
N VAL A 250 4.24 -30.43 11.98
CA VAL A 250 4.42 -29.15 11.28
C VAL A 250 4.04 -28.06 12.26
N SER A 251 5.01 -27.26 12.70
CA SER A 251 4.78 -26.10 13.56
C SER A 251 3.79 -25.18 12.86
N THR A 252 2.57 -25.17 13.37
CA THR A 252 1.45 -24.42 12.77
C THR A 252 1.47 -22.97 13.28
N GLU A 253 2.65 -22.38 13.40
CA GLU A 253 2.87 -21.06 14.01
C GLU A 253 3.14 -19.99 12.93
N ARG A 254 2.58 -18.80 13.11
CA ARG A 254 2.88 -17.63 12.26
C ARG A 254 4.38 -17.39 12.24
N SER A 255 4.91 -17.26 11.02
CA SER A 255 6.33 -17.05 10.76
C SER A 255 6.52 -15.74 10.00
N SER A 256 7.62 -15.05 10.27
CA SER A 256 8.05 -13.86 9.55
C SER A 256 9.23 -14.19 8.65
N PHE A 257 9.17 -13.74 7.39
CA PHE A 257 10.20 -14.01 6.39
C PHE A 257 10.73 -12.73 5.76
N ASN A 258 12.05 -12.66 5.62
CA ASN A 258 12.69 -11.65 4.78
C ASN A 258 12.72 -12.13 3.33
N VAL A 259 12.19 -11.31 2.43
CA VAL A 259 12.09 -11.57 1.00
C VAL A 259 13.04 -10.66 0.23
N GLY A 260 14.00 -11.26 -0.47
CA GLY A 260 14.89 -10.55 -1.37
C GLY A 260 14.36 -10.57 -2.80
N LEU A 261 14.41 -9.44 -3.50
CA LEU A 261 14.02 -9.33 -4.91
C LEU A 261 15.28 -9.09 -5.77
N LEU A 262 15.55 -10.03 -6.69
CA LEU A 262 16.75 -10.07 -7.51
C LEU A 262 16.42 -9.68 -8.95
N LEU A 263 16.63 -8.40 -9.28
CA LEU A 263 16.46 -7.89 -10.63
C LEU A 263 17.48 -8.49 -11.58
N LYS A 264 17.02 -8.95 -12.75
CA LYS A 264 17.90 -9.51 -13.78
C LYS A 264 18.85 -8.43 -14.29
N HIS A 265 20.15 -8.64 -14.12
CA HIS A 265 21.16 -7.79 -14.74
C HIS A 265 21.10 -7.93 -16.27
N ARG A 266 20.83 -6.82 -16.98
CA ARG A 266 20.86 -6.82 -18.46
C ARG A 266 22.30 -6.98 -18.93
N LYS A 267 22.63 -8.08 -19.62
CA LYS A 267 23.94 -8.26 -20.25
C LYS A 267 24.04 -7.33 -21.46
N SER A 268 25.25 -6.85 -21.78
CA SER A 268 25.50 -5.95 -22.92
C SER A 268 25.10 -6.54 -24.30
N ALA A 269 24.85 -7.85 -24.39
CA ALA A 269 24.40 -8.53 -25.61
C ALA A 269 22.88 -8.48 -25.83
N ASP A 270 22.07 -8.22 -24.79
CA ASP A 270 20.61 -8.04 -24.86
C ASP A 270 20.25 -6.56 -25.06
N LYS A 271 20.99 -5.82 -25.90
CA LYS A 271 20.65 -4.43 -26.20
C LYS A 271 19.51 -4.41 -27.23
N PRO A 272 18.25 -4.08 -26.84
CA PRO A 272 17.35 -3.50 -27.84
C PRO A 272 18.09 -2.31 -28.47
N GLY A 273 17.88 -2.08 -29.77
CA GLY A 273 18.51 -0.96 -30.48
C GLY A 273 18.39 0.33 -29.67
N ILE A 274 19.48 1.09 -29.57
CA ILE A 274 19.52 2.35 -28.81
C ILE A 274 18.39 3.24 -29.33
N THR A 275 17.33 3.40 -28.56
CA THR A 275 16.24 4.30 -28.91
C THR A 275 16.62 5.70 -28.47
N ARG A 276 16.88 6.59 -29.43
CA ARG A 276 17.06 8.01 -29.15
C ARG A 276 15.69 8.63 -28.97
N THR A 277 15.44 9.25 -27.81
CA THR A 277 14.19 9.97 -27.52
C THR A 277 14.51 11.44 -27.30
N GLU A 278 13.82 12.33 -28.02
CA GLU A 278 13.94 13.77 -27.77
C GLU A 278 13.19 14.15 -26.49
N CYS A 279 13.96 14.60 -25.49
CA CYS A 279 13.45 14.92 -24.17
C CYS A 279 13.55 16.43 -23.92
N GLY A 280 12.52 16.99 -23.27
CA GLY A 280 12.55 18.37 -22.76
C GLY A 280 13.09 18.45 -21.34
N ALA A 281 12.89 17.39 -20.56
CA ALA A 281 13.35 17.30 -19.16
C ALA A 281 13.61 15.84 -18.75
N MET A 282 14.10 15.67 -17.52
CA MET A 282 14.37 14.38 -16.90
C MET A 282 13.93 14.43 -15.44
N MET A 283 13.05 13.53 -15.04
CA MET A 283 12.66 13.36 -13.64
C MET A 283 13.49 12.24 -13.01
N SER A 284 14.01 12.48 -11.80
CA SER A 284 14.71 11.44 -11.03
C SER A 284 13.88 11.08 -9.80
N LEU A 285 13.56 9.79 -9.66
CA LEU A 285 12.85 9.26 -8.49
C LEU A 285 13.80 8.38 -7.69
N ARG A 286 14.10 8.77 -6.45
CA ARG A 286 15.06 8.09 -5.59
C ARG A 286 14.49 7.89 -4.20
N GLY A 287 14.87 6.79 -3.56
CA GLY A 287 14.45 6.49 -2.19
C GLY A 287 14.55 5.02 -1.88
N THR A 288 14.07 4.63 -0.71
CA THR A 288 13.89 3.23 -0.33
C THR A 288 12.47 3.05 0.16
N MET A 289 11.81 1.98 -0.27
CA MET A 289 10.47 1.61 0.18
C MET A 289 10.55 0.38 1.06
N THR A 290 9.84 0.41 2.19
CA THR A 290 9.56 -0.78 2.99
C THR A 290 8.21 -1.35 2.57
N CYS A 291 8.17 -2.66 2.35
CA CYS A 291 6.99 -3.35 1.85
C CYS A 291 6.72 -4.61 2.66
N ARG A 292 5.43 -4.94 2.80
CA ARG A 292 4.94 -6.05 3.62
C ARG A 292 3.95 -6.90 2.84
N GLY A 293 3.95 -8.20 3.08
CA GLY A 293 2.95 -9.11 2.52
C GLY A 293 2.44 -10.08 3.58
N TYR A 294 1.20 -10.53 3.39
CA TYR A 294 0.56 -11.55 4.22
C TYR A 294 0.05 -12.69 3.37
N VAL A 295 0.31 -13.91 3.80
CA VAL A 295 -0.16 -15.12 3.11
C VAL A 295 -0.64 -16.17 4.09
N HIS A 296 -1.65 -16.93 3.69
CA HIS A 296 -2.16 -18.02 4.51
C HIS A 296 -1.09 -19.09 4.80
N ASN A 297 -1.29 -19.85 5.87
CA ASN A 297 -0.36 -20.85 6.40
C ASN A 297 -0.03 -22.06 5.49
N LYS A 298 -0.60 -22.10 4.29
CA LYS A 298 -0.38 -23.17 3.29
C LYS A 298 0.06 -22.59 1.96
N ALA A 299 0.43 -21.31 1.95
CA ALA A 299 0.83 -20.63 0.74
C ALA A 299 2.11 -21.24 0.19
N THR A 300 2.28 -21.13 -1.10
CA THR A 300 3.50 -21.48 -1.82
C THR A 300 4.51 -20.35 -1.75
N VAL A 301 5.77 -20.66 -2.05
CA VAL A 301 6.79 -19.63 -2.29
C VAL A 301 6.36 -18.67 -3.39
N GLY A 302 5.71 -19.16 -4.45
CA GLY A 302 5.18 -18.32 -5.53
C GLY A 302 4.17 -17.29 -5.05
N GLU A 303 3.20 -17.71 -4.24
CA GLU A 303 2.20 -16.80 -3.63
C GLU A 303 2.86 -15.76 -2.71
N ALA A 304 3.88 -16.16 -1.93
CA ALA A 304 4.64 -15.24 -1.10
C ALA A 304 5.38 -14.17 -1.91
N LEU A 305 6.09 -14.58 -2.97
CA LEU A 305 6.77 -13.64 -3.87
C LEU A 305 5.77 -12.73 -4.57
N GLN A 306 4.62 -13.25 -5.00
CA GLN A 306 3.58 -12.46 -5.63
C GLN A 306 2.97 -11.43 -4.67
N ALA A 307 2.74 -11.79 -3.41
CA ALA A 307 2.24 -10.88 -2.39
C ALA A 307 3.20 -9.69 -2.23
N VAL A 308 4.50 -9.95 -2.05
CA VAL A 308 5.52 -8.91 -1.89
C VAL A 308 5.68 -8.05 -3.14
N LYS A 309 5.74 -8.66 -4.33
CA LYS A 309 5.82 -7.92 -5.60
C LYS A 309 4.62 -7.01 -5.79
N THR A 310 3.42 -7.50 -5.47
CA THR A 310 2.19 -6.72 -5.53
C THR A 310 2.27 -5.50 -4.61
N ASP A 311 2.78 -5.66 -3.40
CA ASP A 311 2.93 -4.54 -2.46
C ASP A 311 3.89 -3.48 -2.98
N VAL A 312 5.06 -3.87 -3.49
CA VAL A 312 6.05 -2.94 -4.08
C VAL A 312 5.43 -2.12 -5.21
N LEU A 313 4.76 -2.78 -6.15
CA LEU A 313 4.16 -2.12 -7.30
C LEU A 313 3.00 -1.20 -6.89
N ARG A 314 2.12 -1.68 -6.02
CA ARG A 314 0.98 -0.90 -5.50
C ARG A 314 1.47 0.33 -4.75
N SER A 315 2.50 0.17 -3.92
CA SER A 315 3.04 1.23 -3.10
C SER A 315 3.80 2.29 -3.89
N LEU A 316 4.51 1.89 -4.96
CA LEU A 316 5.13 2.84 -5.88
C LEU A 316 4.08 3.62 -6.68
N ALA A 317 3.08 2.92 -7.23
CA ALA A 317 2.00 3.55 -7.99
C ALA A 317 1.20 4.54 -7.15
N ALA A 318 0.91 4.20 -5.90
CA ALA A 318 0.21 5.05 -4.93
C ALA A 318 0.97 6.36 -4.65
N ARG A 319 2.28 6.27 -4.38
CA ARG A 319 3.12 7.46 -4.15
C ARG A 319 3.17 8.38 -5.37
N CYS A 320 3.29 7.81 -6.57
CA CYS A 320 3.28 8.60 -7.81
C CYS A 320 1.90 9.24 -8.08
N GLU A 321 0.81 8.54 -7.78
CA GLU A 321 -0.54 9.08 -7.94
C GLU A 321 -0.81 10.23 -6.96
N LEU A 322 -0.53 10.03 -5.67
CA LEU A 322 -0.68 11.06 -4.64
C LEU A 322 0.17 12.30 -4.92
N LEU A 323 1.44 12.10 -5.28
CA LEU A 323 2.31 13.22 -5.64
C LEU A 323 1.79 13.97 -6.87
N ALA A 324 1.25 13.26 -7.87
CA ALA A 324 0.70 13.92 -9.05
C ALA A 324 -0.56 14.74 -8.75
N GLU A 325 -1.37 14.30 -7.78
CA GLU A 325 -2.53 15.03 -7.27
C GLU A 325 -2.07 16.32 -6.54
N GLU A 326 -1.09 16.21 -5.65
CA GLU A 326 -0.48 17.32 -4.89
C GLU A 326 0.13 18.40 -5.80
N VAL A 327 0.94 17.98 -6.79
CA VAL A 327 1.58 18.90 -7.74
C VAL A 327 0.53 19.61 -8.58
N GLY A 328 -0.52 18.90 -9.01
CA GLY A 328 -1.61 19.47 -9.80
C GLY A 328 -2.38 20.56 -9.05
N GLN A 329 -2.52 20.46 -7.72
CA GLN A 329 -3.16 21.49 -6.90
C GLN A 329 -2.25 22.69 -6.61
N THR A 330 -0.94 22.45 -6.45
CA THR A 330 0.03 23.49 -6.04
C THR A 330 0.51 24.37 -7.22
N GLU A 331 0.66 23.81 -8.41
CA GLU A 331 1.22 24.51 -9.58
C GLU A 331 0.21 25.45 -10.29
N GLU A 332 -1.07 25.48 -9.91
CA GLU A 332 -2.02 26.46 -10.44
C GLU A 332 -1.70 27.90 -9.96
N ASP A 333 -0.95 28.05 -8.86
CA ASP A 333 -0.69 29.34 -8.19
C ASP A 333 0.80 29.72 -8.01
N GLN A 334 1.77 28.87 -8.37
CA GLN A 334 3.20 29.09 -8.08
C GLN A 334 4.17 28.56 -9.15
N ASP A 335 5.43 29.03 -9.12
CA ASP A 335 6.51 28.49 -9.96
C ASP A 335 6.78 27.00 -9.63
N PRO A 336 7.00 26.14 -10.64
CA PRO A 336 7.17 24.71 -10.43
C PRO A 336 8.43 24.41 -9.60
N LYS A 337 8.29 23.60 -8.55
CA LYS A 337 9.42 23.18 -7.73
C LYS A 337 10.30 22.20 -8.52
N VAL A 338 11.60 22.23 -8.26
CA VAL A 338 12.57 21.29 -8.86
C VAL A 338 12.64 19.97 -8.08
N LEU A 339 12.14 19.97 -6.85
CA LEU A 339 12.19 18.87 -5.91
C LEU A 339 10.84 18.72 -5.23
N TYR A 340 10.33 17.49 -5.21
CA TYR A 340 9.10 17.12 -4.55
C TYR A 340 9.33 15.89 -3.68
N GLU A 341 8.71 15.89 -2.51
CA GLU A 341 8.74 14.76 -1.59
C GLU A 341 7.53 13.86 -1.85
N THR A 342 7.77 12.56 -2.02
CA THR A 342 6.67 11.59 -2.08
C THR A 342 6.17 11.29 -0.67
N PRO A 343 4.88 10.95 -0.49
CA PRO A 343 4.38 10.61 0.83
C PRO A 343 5.09 9.37 1.37
N ARG A 344 5.45 9.41 2.65
CA ARG A 344 6.06 8.28 3.36
C ARG A 344 5.00 7.28 3.76
N ARG A 345 5.35 6.00 3.81
CA ARG A 345 4.39 4.96 4.22
C ARG A 345 4.47 4.71 5.72
N VAL A 346 3.35 4.84 6.40
CA VAL A 346 3.17 4.54 7.83
C VAL A 346 2.35 3.27 7.96
N PHE A 347 2.61 2.47 9.00
CA PHE A 347 1.88 1.23 9.27
C PHE A 347 1.15 1.31 10.61
N SER A 348 0.02 0.61 10.72
CA SER A 348 -0.48 0.23 12.04
C SER A 348 0.40 -0.87 12.63
N LYS A 349 0.64 -0.83 13.95
CA LYS A 349 1.35 -1.89 14.65
C LYS A 349 0.58 -3.20 14.57
N GLU A 350 1.32 -4.29 14.42
CA GLU A 350 0.77 -5.64 14.54
C GLU A 350 0.52 -5.91 16.03
N LEU A 351 -0.75 -5.92 16.44
CA LEU A 351 -1.15 -6.27 17.80
C LEU A 351 -1.60 -7.73 17.79
N ASP A 352 -0.99 -8.57 18.63
CA ASP A 352 -1.38 -9.97 18.89
C ASP A 352 -1.95 -10.70 17.67
N HIS A 353 -1.08 -10.93 16.69
CA HIS A 353 -1.40 -11.67 15.47
C HIS A 353 -2.41 -11.00 14.52
N SER A 354 -2.63 -9.68 14.64
CA SER A 354 -3.38 -8.90 13.65
C SER A 354 -2.60 -8.69 12.34
N LEU A 355 -3.34 -8.26 11.32
CA LEU A 355 -2.78 -7.70 10.09
C LEU A 355 -2.44 -6.24 10.34
N SER A 356 -1.36 -5.77 9.71
CA SER A 356 -1.07 -4.34 9.61
C SER A 356 -1.72 -3.77 8.35
N TYR A 357 -2.20 -2.54 8.45
CA TYR A 357 -2.62 -1.71 7.33
C TYR A 357 -1.68 -0.52 7.24
N CYS A 358 -1.66 0.14 6.09
CA CYS A 358 -0.77 1.26 5.86
C CYS A 358 -1.51 2.51 5.42
N ASP A 359 -0.85 3.64 5.58
CA ASP A 359 -1.27 4.93 5.03
C ASP A 359 -0.07 5.63 4.38
N TYR A 360 -0.33 6.61 3.53
CA TYR A 360 0.67 7.40 2.82
C TYR A 360 0.54 8.84 3.27
N VAL A 361 1.59 9.33 3.94
CA VAL A 361 1.55 10.54 4.74
C VAL A 361 2.51 11.57 4.17
N PHE A 362 2.02 12.77 3.87
CA PHE A 362 2.85 13.91 3.47
C PHE A 362 3.52 14.57 4.69
N PRO A 363 4.58 15.37 4.50
CA PRO A 363 5.36 15.93 5.61
C PRO A 363 4.58 16.87 6.54
N ASP A 364 3.53 17.51 6.03
CA ASP A 364 2.66 18.44 6.73
C ASP A 364 1.50 17.77 7.49
N GLU A 365 1.31 16.47 7.30
CA GLU A 365 0.25 15.71 7.94
C GLU A 365 0.68 15.14 9.31
N THR A 366 -0.27 15.12 10.24
CA THR A 366 -0.07 14.75 11.64
C THR A 366 -0.55 13.32 11.94
N SER A 367 -0.21 12.79 13.12
CA SER A 367 -0.77 11.51 13.60
C SER A 367 -2.30 11.51 13.61
N GLN A 368 -2.94 12.66 13.88
CA GLN A 368 -4.39 12.76 13.93
C GLN A 368 -5.02 12.54 12.54
N ASP A 369 -4.42 13.10 11.48
CA ASP A 369 -4.88 12.92 10.10
C ASP A 369 -4.83 11.44 9.69
N ILE A 370 -3.79 10.73 10.13
CA ILE A 370 -3.66 9.28 9.94
C ILE A 370 -4.79 8.54 10.66
N LEU A 371 -5.03 8.84 11.94
CA LEU A 371 -6.08 8.18 12.72
C LEU A 371 -7.48 8.42 12.14
N GLU A 372 -7.74 9.64 11.65
CA GLU A 372 -8.99 9.98 10.96
C GLU A 372 -9.17 9.17 9.68
N ARG A 373 -8.12 9.05 8.85
CA ARG A 373 -8.16 8.21 7.64
C ARG A 373 -8.35 6.72 7.94
N PHE A 374 -7.71 6.18 8.98
CA PHE A 374 -7.95 4.80 9.41
C PHE A 374 -9.40 4.58 9.88
N SER A 375 -9.96 5.54 10.61
CA SER A 375 -11.36 5.49 11.05
C SER A 375 -12.32 5.61 9.87
N GLU A 376 -12.10 6.54 8.95
CA GLU A 376 -12.99 6.77 7.81
C GLU A 376 -12.90 5.64 6.77
N LEU A 377 -11.69 5.28 6.34
CA LEU A 377 -11.45 4.37 5.23
C LEU A 377 -11.39 2.90 5.63
N LEU A 378 -11.00 2.57 6.86
CA LEU A 378 -10.91 1.17 7.33
C LEU A 378 -11.95 0.83 8.41
N ASP A 379 -12.82 1.78 8.78
CA ASP A 379 -13.84 1.63 9.84
C ASP A 379 -13.22 1.07 11.14
N THR A 380 -11.99 1.50 11.45
CA THR A 380 -11.18 1.01 12.57
C THR A 380 -10.75 2.16 13.46
N ASN A 381 -11.10 2.10 14.75
CA ASN A 381 -10.65 3.09 15.74
C ASN A 381 -9.27 2.71 16.26
N MET A 382 -8.29 3.57 15.99
CA MET A 382 -6.91 3.41 16.41
C MET A 382 -6.49 4.55 17.34
N THR A 383 -5.45 4.31 18.11
CA THR A 383 -4.77 5.29 18.97
C THR A 383 -3.36 5.54 18.43
N GLU A 384 -2.75 6.65 18.81
CA GLU A 384 -1.43 7.03 18.30
C GLU A 384 -0.35 6.00 18.67
N GLU A 385 -0.47 5.34 19.84
CA GLU A 385 0.45 4.29 20.27
C GLU A 385 0.42 3.06 19.35
N GLN A 386 -0.65 2.89 18.57
CA GLN A 386 -0.81 1.80 17.62
C GLN A 386 -0.28 2.14 16.22
N LEU A 387 0.34 3.32 16.04
CA LEU A 387 0.99 3.71 14.78
C LEU A 387 2.49 3.44 14.83
N ASP A 388 3.03 2.91 13.73
CA ASP A 388 4.46 2.78 13.48
C ASP A 388 4.90 3.85 12.48
N LEU A 389 5.41 4.95 13.03
CA LEU A 389 5.88 6.11 12.29
C LEU A 389 7.36 6.01 11.87
N MET A 390 8.08 4.94 12.24
CA MET A 390 9.55 4.87 12.14
C MET A 390 10.04 3.92 11.05
N GLU A 391 9.15 3.15 10.44
CA GLU A 391 9.50 2.16 9.40
C GLU A 391 10.07 2.81 8.13
N GLU A 392 9.54 3.98 7.75
CA GLU A 392 10.08 4.85 6.68
C GLU A 392 10.35 6.25 7.23
N LEU A 393 11.59 6.72 7.05
CA LEU A 393 12.03 8.05 7.43
C LEU A 393 11.86 9.02 6.26
N LEU A 394 11.57 10.29 6.58
CA LEU A 394 11.62 11.37 5.60
C LEU A 394 13.07 11.61 5.15
N PRO A 395 13.29 11.98 3.88
CA PRO A 395 14.62 12.37 3.43
C PRO A 395 15.11 13.58 4.23
N SER A 396 16.38 13.55 4.63
CA SER A 396 17.06 14.69 5.25
C SER A 396 17.52 15.69 4.20
N ASP A 397 17.83 16.94 4.58
CA ASP A 397 18.40 17.95 3.66
C ASP A 397 19.64 17.41 2.90
N ASP A 398 20.43 16.55 3.53
CA ASP A 398 21.59 15.89 2.92
C ASP A 398 21.22 14.90 1.80
N ASP A 399 20.06 14.22 1.92
CA ASP A 399 19.52 13.32 0.90
C ASP A 399 18.98 14.09 -0.31
N LEU A 400 18.56 15.34 -0.10
CA LEU A 400 17.98 16.23 -1.10
C LEU A 400 19.04 16.98 -1.94
N VAL A 401 20.33 16.88 -1.60
CA VAL A 401 21.42 17.58 -2.31
C VAL A 401 21.55 17.07 -3.76
N LYS A 402 21.48 18.02 -4.71
CA LYS A 402 21.60 17.78 -6.15
C LYS A 402 22.87 16.97 -6.50
N PRO A 403 22.80 15.99 -7.41
CA PRO A 403 23.93 15.14 -7.81
C PRO A 403 25.05 15.85 -8.59
N GLU A 404 25.11 17.19 -8.65
CA GLU A 404 26.16 17.92 -9.36
C GLU A 404 27.55 17.72 -8.74
N LYS A 405 27.65 17.41 -7.43
CA LYS A 405 28.96 17.17 -6.77
C LYS A 405 29.47 15.73 -6.86
N ARG A 406 28.71 14.77 -7.42
CA ARG A 406 29.15 13.38 -7.65
C ARG A 406 29.36 13.06 -9.13
N ARG A 407 29.90 14.00 -9.91
CA ARG A 407 30.57 13.60 -11.16
C ARG A 407 31.87 12.90 -10.76
N ARG A 408 31.86 11.57 -10.73
CA ARG A 408 33.11 10.79 -10.72
C ARG A 408 33.92 11.30 -11.91
N GLU A 409 35.02 11.99 -11.63
CA GLU A 409 36.09 12.13 -12.60
C GLU A 409 36.45 10.70 -13.00
N VAL A 410 36.11 10.33 -14.23
CA VAL A 410 36.72 9.18 -14.86
C VAL A 410 38.16 9.58 -15.08
N SER A 411 38.99 9.30 -14.08
CA SER A 411 40.44 9.49 -14.16
C SER A 411 40.94 8.54 -15.24
N THR A 412 41.10 9.03 -16.46
CA THR A 412 41.95 8.39 -17.46
C THR A 412 43.34 8.31 -16.86
N SER A 413 43.75 7.10 -16.52
CA SER A 413 45.04 6.81 -15.93
C SER A 413 46.17 7.16 -16.89
N SER A 414 46.93 8.21 -16.57
CA SER A 414 48.35 8.28 -16.90
C SER A 414 49.07 9.27 -15.99
N SER A 415 49.90 8.70 -15.10
CA SER A 415 51.23 9.19 -14.68
C SER A 415 51.41 9.36 -13.16
N GLN A 416 52.26 8.44 -12.67
CA GLN A 416 53.34 8.61 -11.71
C GLN A 416 53.01 8.98 -10.24
N LYS A 417 53.30 8.00 -9.40
CA LYS A 417 53.43 8.07 -7.94
C LYS A 417 54.41 9.18 -7.52
N SER A 418 54.01 9.95 -6.52
CA SER A 418 54.90 10.36 -5.43
C SER A 418 54.12 10.32 -4.12
N LEU A 419 54.59 9.51 -3.18
CA LEU A 419 54.13 9.53 -1.79
C LEU A 419 54.54 10.87 -1.17
N SER A 420 53.58 11.60 -0.60
CA SER A 420 53.84 12.44 0.55
C SER A 420 52.65 12.40 1.50
N SER A 421 52.93 11.88 2.69
CA SER A 421 52.07 11.86 3.85
C SER A 421 51.83 13.28 4.35
N THR A 422 50.58 13.74 4.42
CA THR A 422 50.17 14.75 5.41
C THR A 422 48.69 14.55 5.72
N SER A 423 48.42 13.87 6.82
CA SER A 423 47.11 13.90 7.48
C SER A 423 46.87 15.29 8.05
N LYS A 424 45.81 15.98 7.60
CA LYS A 424 45.23 17.08 8.36
C LYS A 424 43.72 16.89 8.47
N SER A 425 43.35 16.51 9.69
CA SER A 425 42.03 16.67 10.29
C SER A 425 41.49 18.07 10.01
N PHE A 426 40.30 18.16 9.40
CA PHE A 426 39.50 19.38 9.33
C PHE A 426 38.17 19.05 9.99
N ASN A 427 38.14 19.14 11.31
CA ASN A 427 36.93 19.17 12.14
C ASN A 427 37.28 19.89 13.45
N MET A 428 37.46 21.20 13.38
CA MET A 428 37.34 22.11 14.52
C MET A 428 37.34 23.54 13.97
N GLU A 429 36.17 24.20 13.94
CA GLU A 429 36.03 25.69 13.98
C GLU A 429 34.61 26.24 13.73
N ILE A 430 33.56 25.42 13.63
CA ILE A 430 32.18 25.94 13.52
C ILE A 430 31.45 26.07 14.89
N GLY A 431 31.96 25.43 15.94
CA GLY A 431 31.36 25.46 17.29
C GLY A 431 31.63 26.74 18.11
N ALA A 432 32.72 27.47 17.83
CA ALA A 432 33.11 28.65 18.62
C ALA A 432 32.38 29.93 18.20
N VAL A 433 31.96 30.03 16.94
CA VAL A 433 31.30 31.23 16.40
C VAL A 433 29.80 31.27 16.76
N ILE A 434 29.16 30.10 16.88
CA ILE A 434 27.74 30.00 17.26
C ILE A 434 27.56 30.21 18.78
N GLY A 435 28.50 29.74 19.60
CA GLY A 435 28.46 29.93 21.06
C GLY A 435 28.60 31.39 21.50
N ALA A 436 29.39 32.20 20.79
CA ALA A 436 29.61 33.61 21.12
C ALA A 436 28.41 34.51 20.78
N ALA A 437 27.65 34.18 19.71
CA ALA A 437 26.46 34.92 19.31
C ALA A 437 25.27 34.67 20.27
N ILE A 438 25.13 33.45 20.79
CA ILE A 438 24.04 33.11 21.73
C ILE A 438 24.29 33.74 23.12
N ALA A 439 25.55 33.78 23.58
CA ALA A 439 25.88 34.40 24.87
C ALA A 439 25.66 35.92 24.89
N THR A 440 25.88 36.61 23.76
CA THR A 440 25.68 38.07 23.65
C THR A 440 24.20 38.45 23.57
N ILE A 441 23.37 37.64 22.92
CA ILE A 441 21.91 37.83 22.90
C ILE A 441 21.30 37.56 24.27
N ALA A 442 21.74 36.49 24.97
CA ALA A 442 21.24 36.18 26.31
C ALA A 442 21.61 37.24 27.36
N ALA A 443 22.82 37.80 27.28
CA ALA A 443 23.24 38.90 28.16
C ALA A 443 22.47 40.20 27.88
N GLY A 444 22.19 40.51 26.61
CA GLY A 444 21.40 41.69 26.23
C GLY A 444 19.95 41.61 26.68
N VAL A 445 19.31 40.43 26.57
CA VAL A 445 17.94 40.23 27.03
C VAL A 445 17.84 40.24 28.55
N SER A 446 18.82 39.67 29.28
CA SER A 446 18.86 39.76 30.75
C SER A 446 19.08 41.19 31.25
N TYR A 447 19.93 41.98 30.59
CA TYR A 447 20.16 43.38 30.98
C TYR A 447 18.92 44.26 30.76
N MET A 448 18.16 44.00 29.69
CA MET A 448 16.90 44.72 29.41
C MET A 448 15.78 44.31 30.37
N TYR A 449 15.77 43.08 30.87
CA TYR A 449 14.72 42.58 31.76
C TYR A 449 14.98 42.91 33.24
N LEU A 450 16.24 43.09 33.65
CA LEU A 450 16.62 43.47 35.03
C LEU A 450 16.81 44.98 35.22
N GLY A 451 16.79 45.77 34.14
CA GLY A 451 16.89 47.24 34.18
C GLY A 451 15.54 47.98 34.14
N ALA A 452 14.43 47.26 34.24
CA ALA A 452 13.07 47.79 34.27
C ALA A 452 12.36 47.43 35.58
N GLU A 453 12.92 47.90 36.70
CA GLU A 453 12.20 48.22 37.94
C GLU A 453 12.54 49.65 38.38
#